data_AF-A0A7J5B6N6-F1
#
_entry.id   AF-A0A7J5B6N6-F1
#
_cell.length_a   1.000
_cell.length_b   1.000
_cell.length_c   1.000
_cell.angle_alpha   90.00
_cell.angle_beta   90.00
_cell.angle_gamma   90.00
#
_symmetry.space_group_name_H-M   'P 1'
#
loop_
_entity.id
_entity.type
_entity.pdbx_description
1 polymer ?
#
loop_
_entity_poly.entity_id
_entity_poly.type
_entity_poly.pdbx_seq_one_letter_code
_entity_poly.pdbx_strand_id
1 'polypeptide(L)'
;MSCRSRGEFRFPQTPALTVYARRPAGFDSGTTCRCPAQTLHGCDNRQVPQRPFPDPDRPYFTPSKRVAGDWSAHIATTLDRTATLLAGLTPEQWESPSKCDGWSVRDVAGHLAWRLGSPTSSLMREASKGVLRKGLRVDAYLDDIAKREGAAPTEELVARIRSIAATKVVSQTRAGISELTEAVVHTYDMTEALGLRIRLSPRSTSAVALVRTRVPLSSAASLAKRNRLRATDARWQIGDKGPVVEGTAAQLVLKLFGRSVQLDD
;
A
#
# COMPACT_ATOMS: atom_id res chain seq x y z
N MET A 1 62.69 7.88 -21.41
CA MET A 1 62.42 8.60 -22.67
C MET A 1 60.93 8.88 -22.76
N SER A 2 60.61 10.12 -23.13
CA SER A 2 59.28 10.70 -23.36
C SER A 2 58.39 9.85 -24.30
N CYS A 3 57.06 9.85 -24.13
CA CYS A 3 56.18 10.78 -24.87
C CYS A 3 54.69 10.41 -24.75
N ARG A 4 53.83 11.44 -24.67
CA ARG A 4 52.36 11.41 -24.70
C ARG A 4 51.85 11.32 -26.15
N SER A 5 50.64 10.76 -26.36
CA SER A 5 49.44 11.47 -26.89
C SER A 5 48.24 10.50 -26.96
N ARG A 6 47.12 10.83 -26.30
CA ARG A 6 45.81 11.29 -26.83
C ARG A 6 45.14 10.34 -27.82
N GLY A 7 43.96 9.84 -27.43
CA GLY A 7 42.92 9.28 -28.28
C GLY A 7 41.62 9.19 -27.49
N GLU A 8 40.64 10.03 -27.85
CA GLU A 8 39.30 10.11 -27.29
C GLU A 8 38.53 8.80 -27.55
N PHE A 9 37.79 8.29 -26.56
CA PHE A 9 36.82 7.21 -26.77
C PHE A 9 35.40 7.71 -26.49
N ARG A 10 34.59 7.60 -27.55
CA ARG A 10 33.20 8.02 -27.68
C ARG A 10 32.28 6.95 -27.09
N PHE A 11 31.26 7.36 -26.34
CA PHE A 11 30.17 6.49 -25.89
C PHE A 11 29.32 6.03 -27.08
N PRO A 12 28.91 4.75 -27.16
CA PRO A 12 27.83 4.35 -28.06
C PRO A 12 26.48 4.77 -27.47
N GLN A 13 25.73 5.53 -28.26
CA GLN A 13 24.30 5.78 -28.05
C GLN A 13 23.51 4.52 -28.39
N THR A 14 22.68 4.04 -27.47
CA THR A 14 21.70 2.98 -27.72
C THR A 14 20.39 3.60 -28.23
N PRO A 15 19.80 3.10 -29.33
CA PRO A 15 18.53 3.62 -29.83
C PRO A 15 17.34 3.16 -28.97
N ALA A 16 16.32 4.02 -28.95
CA ALA A 16 15.03 3.77 -28.32
C ALA A 16 14.37 2.49 -28.87
N LEU A 17 14.02 1.57 -27.98
CA LEU A 17 13.19 0.42 -28.30
C LEU A 17 11.73 0.87 -28.39
N THR A 18 11.25 1.05 -29.62
CA THR A 18 9.82 1.14 -29.95
C THR A 18 9.19 -0.23 -29.70
N VAL A 19 8.41 -0.36 -28.63
CA VAL A 19 7.58 -1.54 -28.38
C VAL A 19 6.36 -1.48 -29.30
N TYR A 20 6.39 -2.23 -30.40
CA TYR A 20 5.19 -2.55 -31.17
C TYR A 20 4.33 -3.55 -30.40
N ALA A 21 3.27 -3.07 -29.76
CA ALA A 21 2.20 -3.94 -29.28
C ALA A 21 1.44 -4.52 -30.49
N ARG A 22 1.68 -5.79 -30.82
CA ARG A 22 0.80 -6.54 -31.73
C ARG A 22 -0.56 -6.71 -31.06
N ARG A 23 -1.61 -6.17 -31.69
CA ARG A 23 -3.01 -6.46 -31.33
C ARG A 23 -3.33 -7.93 -31.65
N PRO A 24 -3.99 -8.69 -30.77
CA PRO A 24 -4.68 -9.90 -31.19
C PRO A 24 -5.86 -9.53 -32.09
N ALA A 25 -6.04 -10.28 -33.18
CA ALA A 25 -7.14 -10.12 -34.12
C ALA A 25 -8.45 -10.57 -33.48
N GLY A 26 -9.54 -9.81 -33.70
CA GLY A 26 -10.91 -10.23 -33.33
C GLY A 26 -11.69 -9.31 -32.39
N PHE A 27 -11.42 -7.99 -32.34
CA PHE A 27 -12.32 -7.04 -31.67
C PHE A 27 -12.89 -6.05 -32.68
N ASP A 28 -14.21 -6.09 -32.81
CA ASP A 28 -14.99 -5.31 -33.75
C ASP A 28 -14.84 -3.80 -33.47
N SER A 29 -14.47 -3.05 -34.50
CA SER A 29 -14.24 -1.61 -34.46
C SER A 29 -15.57 -0.87 -34.49
N GLY A 30 -16.29 -0.87 -33.38
CA GLY A 30 -17.67 -0.33 -33.35
C GLY A 30 -18.10 0.43 -32.10
N THR A 31 -17.27 0.60 -31.07
CA THR A 31 -17.66 1.39 -29.89
C THR A 31 -16.48 2.18 -29.35
N THR A 32 -16.37 3.44 -29.79
CA THR A 32 -15.56 4.43 -29.09
C THR A 32 -16.35 4.85 -27.86
N CYS A 33 -15.88 4.49 -26.66
CA CYS A 33 -16.33 5.17 -25.45
C CYS A 33 -15.88 6.63 -25.55
N ARG A 34 -16.75 7.52 -26.05
CA ARG A 34 -16.56 8.96 -25.92
C ARG A 34 -16.76 9.31 -24.45
N CYS A 35 -15.68 9.69 -23.76
CA CYS A 35 -15.84 10.62 -22.64
C CYS A 35 -16.34 11.94 -23.25
N PRO A 36 -17.51 12.47 -22.84
CA PRO A 36 -17.87 13.83 -23.22
C PRO A 36 -16.80 14.77 -22.65
N ALA A 37 -16.24 15.62 -23.51
CA ALA A 37 -15.38 16.70 -23.10
C ALA A 37 -16.21 17.68 -22.26
N GLN A 38 -16.24 17.47 -20.95
CA GLN A 38 -16.74 18.44 -19.99
C GLN A 38 -15.52 19.00 -19.25
N THR A 39 -15.40 20.31 -19.37
CA THR A 39 -14.55 21.27 -18.65
C THR A 39 -13.88 20.76 -17.37
N LEU A 40 -12.57 21.01 -17.26
CA LEU A 40 -11.68 20.82 -16.09
C LEU A 40 -12.05 21.75 -14.91
N HIS A 41 -13.32 21.82 -14.53
CA HIS A 41 -13.81 22.51 -13.34
C HIS A 41 -14.78 21.57 -12.61
N GLY A 42 -14.36 21.09 -11.44
CA GLY A 42 -15.26 20.44 -10.49
C GLY A 42 -15.53 18.96 -10.73
N CYS A 43 -14.49 18.13 -10.79
CA CYS A 43 -14.68 16.75 -10.31
C CYS A 43 -14.77 16.82 -8.78
N ASP A 44 -15.99 16.88 -8.25
CA ASP A 44 -16.24 16.60 -6.83
C ASP A 44 -15.82 15.14 -6.56
N ASN A 45 -14.63 14.96 -5.99
CA ASN A 45 -14.10 13.64 -5.63
C ASN A 45 -14.98 12.89 -4.61
N ARG A 46 -16.01 13.53 -4.03
CA ARG A 46 -17.03 12.84 -3.21
C ARG A 46 -17.93 11.92 -4.02
N GLN A 47 -17.92 12.01 -5.35
CA GLN A 47 -18.84 11.29 -6.24
C GLN A 47 -18.19 10.19 -7.09
N VAL A 48 -16.98 9.71 -6.76
CA VAL A 48 -16.54 8.44 -7.37
C VAL A 48 -17.45 7.35 -6.81
N PRO A 49 -18.30 6.70 -7.63
CA PRO A 49 -19.16 5.63 -7.13
C PRO A 49 -18.23 4.53 -6.63
N GLN A 50 -18.19 4.34 -5.30
CA GLN A 50 -17.56 3.16 -4.75
C GLN A 50 -18.30 1.99 -5.39
N ARG A 51 -17.64 1.21 -6.27
CA ARG A 51 -18.23 -0.01 -6.83
C ARG A 51 -18.90 -0.76 -5.67
N PRO A 52 -20.15 -1.24 -5.82
CA PRO A 52 -20.86 -1.93 -4.75
C PRO A 52 -19.94 -2.92 -4.05
N PHE A 53 -19.99 -2.92 -2.72
CA PHE A 53 -19.35 -3.97 -1.92
C PHE A 53 -19.67 -5.33 -2.55
N PRO A 54 -18.74 -6.29 -2.52
CA PRO A 54 -19.00 -7.58 -3.13
C PRO A 54 -20.34 -8.10 -2.62
N ASP A 55 -21.10 -8.67 -3.55
CA ASP A 55 -22.39 -9.32 -3.29
C ASP A 55 -22.34 -10.05 -1.93
N PRO A 56 -23.21 -9.71 -0.97
CA PRO A 56 -23.20 -10.33 0.35
C PRO A 56 -23.38 -11.85 0.27
N ASP A 57 -23.97 -12.35 -0.82
CA ASP A 57 -24.19 -13.76 -1.08
C ASP A 57 -22.98 -14.44 -1.75
N ARG A 58 -21.96 -13.67 -2.14
CA ARG A 58 -20.73 -14.22 -2.72
C ARG A 58 -20.05 -15.14 -1.69
N PRO A 59 -19.70 -16.38 -2.07
CA PRO A 59 -19.02 -17.29 -1.16
C PRO A 59 -17.64 -16.75 -0.75
N TYR A 60 -17.26 -17.01 0.50
CA TYR A 60 -15.93 -16.70 0.99
C TYR A 60 -14.88 -17.53 0.26
N PHE A 61 -13.78 -16.92 -0.17
CA PHE A 61 -12.64 -17.63 -0.75
C PHE A 61 -11.49 -17.77 0.26
N THR A 62 -10.76 -18.87 0.19
CA THR A 62 -9.50 -19.04 0.93
C THR A 62 -8.35 -18.45 0.12
N PRO A 63 -7.51 -17.57 0.68
CA PRO A 63 -6.40 -17.00 -0.06
C PRO A 63 -5.38 -18.05 -0.50
N SER A 64 -4.74 -17.80 -1.65
CA SER A 64 -3.64 -18.63 -2.14
C SER A 64 -2.56 -18.78 -1.07
N LYS A 65 -2.07 -20.01 -0.87
CA LYS A 65 -0.96 -20.25 0.07
C LYS A 65 0.34 -19.59 -0.39
N ARG A 66 0.50 -19.33 -1.70
CA ARG A 66 1.69 -18.68 -2.27
C ARG A 66 1.46 -17.16 -2.34
N VAL A 67 2.13 -16.42 -1.46
CA VAL A 67 2.10 -14.94 -1.40
C VAL A 67 3.41 -14.29 -1.84
N ALA A 68 4.46 -15.09 -2.08
CA ALA A 68 5.70 -14.62 -2.70
C ALA A 68 5.44 -14.32 -4.19
N GLY A 69 6.02 -13.23 -4.68
CA GLY A 69 5.88 -12.79 -6.07
C GLY A 69 5.86 -11.28 -6.19
N ASP A 70 5.53 -10.82 -7.40
CA ASP A 70 5.38 -9.42 -7.74
C ASP A 70 3.99 -8.89 -7.35
N TRP A 71 3.98 -7.84 -6.54
CA TRP A 71 2.80 -7.10 -6.10
C TRP A 71 2.79 -5.66 -6.60
N SER A 72 3.65 -5.30 -7.56
CA SER A 72 3.85 -3.94 -8.10
C SER A 72 2.53 -3.25 -8.45
N ALA A 73 1.68 -3.88 -9.27
CA ALA A 73 0.37 -3.35 -9.65
C ALA A 73 -0.59 -3.17 -8.46
N HIS A 74 -0.53 -4.06 -7.47
CA HIS A 74 -1.35 -3.99 -6.27
C HIS A 74 -0.90 -2.87 -5.32
N ILE A 75 0.42 -2.68 -5.18
CA ILE A 75 1.02 -1.57 -4.43
C ILE A 75 0.66 -0.26 -5.12
N ALA A 76 0.85 -0.15 -6.43
CA ALA A 76 0.50 1.03 -7.22
C ALA A 76 -0.97 1.42 -7.02
N THR A 77 -1.89 0.47 -7.19
CA THR A 77 -3.33 0.73 -7.01
C THR A 77 -3.67 1.13 -5.57
N THR A 78 -3.03 0.52 -4.58
CA THR A 78 -3.26 0.87 -3.17
C THR A 78 -2.82 2.30 -2.90
N LEU A 79 -1.59 2.66 -3.29
CA LEU A 79 -1.03 3.99 -3.05
C LEU A 79 -1.75 5.09 -3.82
N ASP A 80 -2.19 4.83 -5.05
CA ASP A 80 -2.96 5.81 -5.83
C ASP A 80 -4.32 6.13 -5.17
N ARG A 81 -5.01 5.10 -4.67
CA ARG A 81 -6.25 5.28 -3.91
C ARG A 81 -6.01 6.01 -2.59
N THR A 82 -4.93 5.68 -1.89
CA THR A 82 -4.54 6.36 -0.65
C THR A 82 -4.22 7.84 -0.90
N ALA A 83 -3.43 8.15 -1.93
CA ALA A 83 -3.14 9.54 -2.31
C ALA A 83 -4.40 10.32 -2.67
N THR A 84 -5.36 9.69 -3.37
CA THR A 84 -6.64 10.31 -3.71
C THR A 84 -7.49 10.62 -2.47
N LEU A 85 -7.54 9.69 -1.50
CA LEU A 85 -8.22 9.91 -0.22
C LEU A 85 -7.55 11.03 0.59
N LEU A 86 -6.22 10.99 0.73
CA LEU A 86 -5.42 11.98 1.45
C LEU A 86 -5.59 13.40 0.87
N ALA A 87 -5.68 13.52 -0.45
CA ALA A 87 -5.93 14.79 -1.13
C ALA A 87 -7.28 15.44 -0.77
N GLY A 88 -8.23 14.66 -0.26
CA GLY A 88 -9.56 15.14 0.15
C GLY A 88 -9.72 15.39 1.65
N LEU A 89 -8.67 15.18 2.45
CA LEU A 89 -8.73 15.39 3.89
C LEU A 89 -8.66 16.87 4.26
N THR A 90 -9.34 17.24 5.35
CA THR A 90 -9.21 18.58 5.95
C THR A 90 -7.89 18.68 6.74
N PRO A 91 -7.40 19.90 7.03
CA PRO A 91 -6.23 20.09 7.88
C PRO A 91 -6.36 19.39 9.25
N GLU A 92 -7.54 19.40 9.86
CA GLU A 92 -7.79 18.76 11.15
C GLU A 92 -7.72 17.23 11.06
N GLN A 93 -8.16 16.64 9.95
CA GLN A 93 -8.05 15.21 9.70
C GLN A 93 -6.60 14.77 9.50
N TRP A 94 -5.75 15.62 8.92
CA TRP A 94 -4.31 15.36 8.80
C TRP A 94 -3.61 15.30 10.16
N GLU A 95 -4.00 16.16 11.11
CA GLU A 95 -3.43 16.20 12.47
C GLU A 95 -4.10 15.21 13.43
N SER A 96 -5.18 14.55 13.02
CA SER A 96 -5.90 13.59 13.87
C SER A 96 -5.05 12.35 14.17
N PRO A 97 -5.18 11.74 15.36
CA PRO A 97 -4.51 10.47 15.69
C PRO A 97 -4.86 9.37 14.68
N SER A 98 -3.88 8.55 14.33
CA SER A 98 -4.07 7.33 13.54
C SER A 98 -4.23 6.09 14.43
N LYS A 99 -4.37 4.90 13.83
CA LYS A 99 -4.25 3.63 14.58
C LYS A 99 -2.80 3.25 14.93
N CYS A 100 -1.80 3.94 14.37
CA CYS A 100 -0.43 3.85 14.86
C CYS A 100 -0.30 4.71 16.13
N ASP A 101 -0.08 4.08 17.28
CA ASP A 101 0.07 4.78 18.55
C ASP A 101 1.15 5.88 18.47
N GLY A 102 0.79 7.10 18.88
CA GLY A 102 1.67 8.26 18.86
C GLY A 102 1.84 8.94 17.50
N TRP A 103 1.21 8.44 16.43
CA TRP A 103 1.28 9.01 15.08
C TRP A 103 -0.05 9.62 14.66
N SER A 104 0.02 10.84 14.13
CA SER A 104 -1.06 11.45 13.35
C SER A 104 -1.21 10.78 11.98
N VAL A 105 -2.30 11.08 11.26
CA VAL A 105 -2.47 10.68 9.86
C VAL A 105 -1.32 11.21 8.99
N ARG A 106 -0.85 12.44 9.27
CA ARG A 106 0.34 13.03 8.65
C ARG A 106 1.60 12.20 8.84
N ASP A 107 1.87 11.75 10.06
CA ASP A 107 3.06 10.95 10.35
C ASP A 107 3.04 9.61 9.60
N VAL A 108 1.87 8.95 9.54
CA VAL A 108 1.69 7.72 8.76
C VAL A 108 1.93 7.95 7.27
N ALA A 109 1.42 9.04 6.70
CA ALA A 109 1.65 9.39 5.31
C ALA A 109 3.14 9.68 5.02
N GLY A 110 3.82 10.40 5.91
CA GLY A 110 5.25 10.65 5.85
C GLY A 110 6.07 9.36 5.88
N HIS A 111 5.79 8.47 6.84
CA HIS A 111 6.39 7.14 6.90
C HIS A 111 6.15 6.35 5.62
N LEU A 112 4.92 6.34 5.10
CA LEU A 112 4.59 5.59 3.89
C LEU A 112 5.38 6.10 2.66
N ALA A 113 5.46 7.43 2.50
CA ALA A 113 6.23 8.06 1.45
C ALA A 113 7.72 7.72 1.55
N TRP A 114 8.30 7.76 2.75
CA TRP A 114 9.69 7.38 2.98
C TRP A 114 9.94 5.88 2.78
N ARG A 115 9.13 5.01 3.38
CA ARG A 115 9.30 3.57 3.43
C ARG A 115 9.22 2.92 2.05
N LEU A 116 8.33 3.42 1.19
CA LEU A 116 8.11 2.89 -0.15
C LEU A 116 8.85 3.66 -1.25
N GLY A 117 9.18 4.94 -1.01
CA GLY A 117 9.95 5.77 -1.93
C GLY A 117 11.47 5.62 -1.80
N SER A 118 11.98 5.18 -0.65
CA SER A 118 13.42 5.04 -0.43
C SER A 118 14.00 3.78 -1.10
N PRO A 119 15.22 3.86 -1.69
CA PRO A 119 15.93 2.67 -2.14
C PRO A 119 16.39 1.81 -0.96
N THR A 120 16.60 0.51 -1.19
CA THR A 120 17.03 -0.45 -0.16
C THR A 120 18.29 0.00 0.59
N SER A 121 19.26 0.58 -0.12
CA SER A 121 20.51 1.09 0.47
C SER A 121 20.26 2.21 1.48
N SER A 122 19.30 3.10 1.21
CA SER A 122 18.93 4.17 2.14
C SER A 122 18.29 3.57 3.40
N LEU A 123 17.33 2.65 3.23
CA LEU A 123 16.66 1.99 4.36
C LEU A 123 17.63 1.20 5.24
N MET A 124 18.59 0.49 4.64
CA MET A 124 19.63 -0.23 5.39
C MET A 124 20.55 0.72 6.16
N ARG A 125 20.91 1.86 5.58
CA ARG A 125 21.69 2.91 6.25
C ARG A 125 20.92 3.55 7.40
N GLU A 126 19.62 3.77 7.23
CA GLU A 126 18.77 4.29 8.30
C GLU A 126 18.59 3.24 9.41
N ALA A 127 18.40 1.97 9.08
CA ALA A 127 18.35 0.88 10.06
C ALA A 127 19.66 0.76 10.86
N SER A 128 20.83 0.86 10.20
CA SER A 128 22.12 0.81 10.88
C SER A 128 22.33 2.02 11.80
N LYS A 129 21.93 3.23 11.37
CA LYS A 129 21.91 4.42 12.25
C LYS A 129 20.98 4.23 13.46
N GLY A 130 19.80 3.65 13.28
CA GLY A 130 18.85 3.38 14.36
C GLY A 130 19.45 2.47 15.42
N VAL A 131 20.07 1.36 14.99
CA VAL A 131 20.78 0.42 15.88
C VAL A 131 21.94 1.12 16.60
N LEU A 132 22.73 1.93 15.89
CA LEU A 132 23.89 2.62 16.46
C LEU A 132 23.52 3.76 17.43
N ARG A 133 22.45 4.51 17.16
CA ARG A 133 22.09 5.73 17.92
C ARG A 133 21.12 5.48 19.06
N LYS A 134 20.21 4.50 18.93
CA LYS A 134 19.15 4.24 19.92
C LYS A 134 19.15 2.80 20.46
N GLY A 135 20.12 1.95 20.08
CA GLY A 135 20.19 0.55 20.52
C GLY A 135 18.99 -0.27 20.04
N LEU A 136 18.46 -1.16 20.88
CA LEU A 136 17.25 -1.97 20.59
C LEU A 136 15.96 -1.14 20.47
N ARG A 137 16.00 0.20 20.56
CA ARG A 137 14.83 1.10 20.43
C ARG A 137 14.59 1.53 18.98
N VAL A 138 14.43 0.54 18.10
CA VAL A 138 14.12 0.77 16.67
C VAL A 138 12.82 1.56 16.50
N ASP A 139 11.83 1.33 17.37
CA ASP A 139 10.53 2.02 17.33
C ASP A 139 10.67 3.54 17.52
N ALA A 140 11.51 3.97 18.46
CA ALA A 140 11.77 5.39 18.69
C ALA A 140 12.52 6.04 17.52
N TYR A 141 13.26 5.27 16.72
CA TYR A 141 13.93 5.79 15.53
C TYR A 141 12.96 5.93 14.35
N LEU A 142 12.08 4.96 14.17
CA LEU A 142 11.01 5.03 13.17
C LEU A 142 10.03 6.17 13.47
N ASP A 143 9.75 6.45 14.74
CA ASP A 143 8.96 7.60 15.18
C ASP A 143 9.58 8.93 14.72
N ASP A 144 10.88 9.13 14.94
CA ASP A 144 11.59 10.34 14.47
C ASP A 144 11.53 10.47 12.94
N ILE A 145 11.63 9.35 12.21
CA ILE A 145 11.52 9.35 10.75
C ILE A 145 10.11 9.75 10.32
N ALA A 146 9.08 9.12 10.88
CA ALA A 146 7.70 9.40 10.53
C ALA A 146 7.35 10.88 10.73
N LYS A 147 7.74 11.45 11.89
CA LYS A 147 7.54 12.87 12.21
C LYS A 147 8.33 13.81 11.30
N ARG A 148 9.59 13.50 11.04
CA ARG A 148 10.44 14.31 10.14
C ARG A 148 9.87 14.32 8.72
N GLU A 149 9.47 13.17 8.20
CA GLU A 149 8.93 13.05 6.85
C GLU A 149 7.51 13.64 6.77
N GLY A 150 6.71 13.48 7.83
CA GLY A 150 5.35 14.03 7.94
C GLY A 150 5.32 15.56 8.02
N ALA A 151 6.40 16.21 8.48
CA ALA A 151 6.51 17.67 8.53
C ALA A 151 6.48 18.36 7.14
N ALA A 152 6.57 17.61 6.04
CA ALA A 152 6.39 18.13 4.70
C ALA A 152 4.96 18.68 4.48
N PRO A 153 4.76 19.62 3.55
CA PRO A 153 3.42 20.07 3.16
C PRO A 153 2.53 18.90 2.70
N THR A 154 1.25 18.95 3.03
CA THR A 154 0.31 17.84 2.77
C THR A 154 0.20 17.49 1.28
N GLU A 155 0.21 18.50 0.42
CA GLU A 155 0.22 18.40 -1.03
C GLU A 155 1.49 17.72 -1.55
N GLU A 156 2.63 17.95 -0.90
CA GLU A 156 3.89 17.28 -1.23
C GLU A 156 3.82 15.81 -0.85
N LEU A 157 3.30 15.48 0.33
CA LEU A 157 3.10 14.09 0.76
C LEU A 157 2.19 13.32 -0.20
N VAL A 158 1.06 13.93 -0.58
CA VAL A 158 0.13 13.38 -1.58
C VAL A 158 0.84 13.16 -2.92
N ALA A 159 1.59 14.15 -3.41
CA ALA A 159 2.33 14.05 -4.67
C ALA A 159 3.41 12.96 -4.63
N ARG A 160 4.15 12.84 -3.53
CA ARG A 160 5.16 11.79 -3.32
C ARG A 160 4.53 10.40 -3.35
N ILE A 161 3.45 10.18 -2.62
CA ILE A 161 2.74 8.88 -2.61
C ILE A 161 2.23 8.53 -4.01
N ARG A 162 1.64 9.51 -4.73
CA ARG A 162 1.18 9.31 -6.11
C ARG A 162 2.33 9.02 -7.08
N SER A 163 3.48 9.67 -6.93
CA SER A 163 4.68 9.39 -7.73
C SER A 163 5.23 7.98 -7.47
N ILE A 164 5.20 7.51 -6.22
CA ILE A 164 5.58 6.14 -5.89
C ILE A 164 4.61 5.15 -6.55
N ALA A 165 3.31 5.44 -6.51
CA ALA A 165 2.30 4.63 -7.19
C ALA A 165 2.60 4.48 -8.69
N ALA A 166 2.84 5.60 -9.39
CA ALA A 166 3.21 5.61 -10.81
C ALA A 166 4.50 4.82 -11.09
N THR A 167 5.52 4.96 -10.23
CA THR A 167 6.77 4.20 -10.34
C THR A 167 6.54 2.69 -10.25
N LYS A 168 5.64 2.26 -9.34
CA LYS A 168 5.30 0.83 -9.17
C LYS A 168 4.51 0.25 -10.33
N VAL A 169 3.92 1.07 -11.21
CA VAL A 169 3.29 0.57 -12.44
C VAL A 169 4.35 0.05 -13.42
N VAL A 170 5.53 0.68 -13.46
CA VAL A 170 6.56 0.42 -14.48
C VAL A 170 7.80 -0.30 -13.94
N SER A 171 7.90 -0.49 -12.62
CA SER A 171 9.03 -1.14 -11.97
C SER A 171 8.60 -2.16 -10.90
N GLN A 172 9.19 -3.35 -10.98
CA GLN A 172 9.03 -4.43 -10.00
C GLN A 172 10.04 -4.34 -8.85
N THR A 173 10.90 -3.31 -8.83
CA THR A 173 11.86 -3.12 -7.74
C THR A 173 11.12 -2.88 -6.44
N ARG A 174 11.46 -3.65 -5.40
CA ARG A 174 10.81 -3.60 -4.07
C ARG A 174 9.29 -3.74 -4.17
N ALA A 175 8.83 -4.77 -4.86
CA ALA A 175 7.41 -5.03 -5.09
C ALA A 175 6.95 -6.32 -4.40
N GLY A 176 7.58 -6.69 -3.27
CA GLY A 176 7.26 -7.92 -2.56
C GLY A 176 6.06 -7.77 -1.62
N ILE A 177 5.72 -8.88 -0.95
CA ILE A 177 4.66 -8.91 0.07
C ILE A 177 4.95 -7.96 1.24
N SER A 178 6.22 -7.69 1.55
CA SER A 178 6.61 -6.71 2.57
C SER A 178 6.15 -5.31 2.20
N GLU A 179 6.43 -4.84 0.97
CA GLU A 179 5.96 -3.52 0.52
C GLU A 179 4.45 -3.43 0.38
N LEU A 180 3.79 -4.51 -0.05
CA LEU A 180 2.33 -4.54 -0.06
C LEU A 180 1.74 -4.41 1.36
N THR A 181 2.39 -5.03 2.34
CA THR A 181 1.98 -4.95 3.75
C THR A 181 2.02 -3.52 4.25
N GLU A 182 3.12 -2.80 4.01
CA GLU A 182 3.25 -1.37 4.36
C GLU A 182 2.13 -0.54 3.73
N ALA A 183 1.88 -0.73 2.43
CA ALA A 183 0.84 0.02 1.72
C ALA A 183 -0.56 -0.25 2.26
N VAL A 184 -0.92 -1.52 2.49
CA VAL A 184 -2.26 -1.91 2.93
C VAL A 184 -2.51 -1.51 4.39
N VAL A 185 -1.60 -1.86 5.30
CA VAL A 185 -1.79 -1.67 6.74
C VAL A 185 -1.86 -0.18 7.07
N HIS A 186 -0.91 0.63 6.57
CA HIS A 186 -0.88 2.06 6.87
C HIS A 186 -1.99 2.85 6.18
N THR A 187 -2.49 2.37 5.05
CA THR A 187 -3.74 2.91 4.49
C THR A 187 -4.89 2.71 5.48
N TYR A 188 -5.05 1.50 6.03
CA TYR A 188 -6.08 1.23 7.04
C TYR A 188 -5.83 1.94 8.37
N ASP A 189 -4.57 2.11 8.81
CA ASP A 189 -4.26 2.83 10.05
C ASP A 189 -4.81 4.26 10.01
N MET A 190 -4.78 4.91 8.83
CA MET A 190 -5.35 6.25 8.62
C MET A 190 -6.87 6.21 8.48
N THR A 191 -7.39 5.37 7.58
CA THR A 191 -8.82 5.42 7.25
C THR A 191 -9.71 4.94 8.38
N GLU A 192 -9.31 3.89 9.10
CA GLU A 192 -10.08 3.38 10.24
C GLU A 192 -10.05 4.34 11.44
N ALA A 193 -8.99 5.14 11.60
CA ALA A 193 -8.94 6.18 12.63
C ALA A 193 -9.89 7.34 12.33
N LEU A 194 -10.01 7.70 11.05
CA LEU A 194 -10.89 8.78 10.59
C LEU A 194 -12.35 8.34 10.35
N GLY A 195 -12.67 7.05 10.52
CA GLY A 195 -13.99 6.51 10.17
C GLY A 195 -14.29 6.56 8.66
N LEU A 196 -13.25 6.65 7.83
CA LEU A 196 -13.36 6.70 6.38
C LEU A 196 -13.30 5.30 5.78
N ARG A 197 -14.04 5.08 4.69
CA ARG A 197 -14.05 3.79 3.99
C ARG A 197 -13.12 3.83 2.79
N ILE A 198 -12.25 2.82 2.67
CA ILE A 198 -11.46 2.58 1.47
C ILE A 198 -11.50 1.11 1.07
N ARG A 199 -11.87 0.85 -0.19
CA ARG A 199 -11.91 -0.50 -0.74
C ARG A 199 -10.56 -0.86 -1.35
N LEU A 200 -9.84 -1.78 -0.72
CA LEU A 200 -8.63 -2.37 -1.29
C LEU A 200 -8.94 -3.71 -1.99
N SER A 201 -8.01 -4.21 -2.79
CA SER A 201 -8.19 -5.49 -3.48
C SER A 201 -8.33 -6.63 -2.46
N PRO A 202 -9.39 -7.47 -2.55
CA PRO A 202 -9.51 -8.66 -1.69
C PRO A 202 -8.30 -9.59 -1.74
N ARG A 203 -7.63 -9.65 -2.90
CA ARG A 203 -6.40 -10.42 -3.07
C ARG A 203 -5.25 -9.81 -2.26
N SER A 204 -5.13 -8.49 -2.22
CA SER A 204 -4.11 -7.80 -1.44
C SER A 204 -4.34 -7.96 0.06
N THR A 205 -5.55 -7.66 0.53
CA THR A 205 -5.89 -7.70 1.97
C THR A 205 -5.77 -9.11 2.52
N SER A 206 -6.24 -10.13 1.78
CA SER A 206 -6.14 -11.53 2.21
C SER A 206 -4.70 -12.05 2.19
N ALA A 207 -3.85 -11.63 1.25
CA ALA A 207 -2.44 -11.99 1.24
C ALA A 207 -1.68 -11.37 2.43
N VAL A 208 -1.94 -10.09 2.73
CA VAL A 208 -1.38 -9.38 3.88
C VAL A 208 -1.84 -9.99 5.20
N ALA A 209 -3.12 -10.31 5.34
CA ALA A 209 -3.63 -11.03 6.50
C ALA A 209 -2.98 -12.41 6.65
N LEU A 210 -2.91 -13.20 5.56
CA LEU A 210 -2.36 -14.56 5.56
C LEU A 210 -0.86 -14.60 5.92
N VAL A 211 -0.06 -13.65 5.43
CA VAL A 211 1.37 -13.62 5.80
C VAL A 211 1.54 -13.30 7.28
N ARG A 212 0.69 -12.42 7.83
CA ARG A 212 0.75 -12.05 9.24
C ARG A 212 0.36 -13.21 10.15
N THR A 213 -0.63 -14.01 9.79
CA THR A 213 -1.03 -15.22 10.56
C THR A 213 0.00 -16.34 10.51
N ARG A 214 1.00 -16.27 9.62
CA ARG A 214 2.07 -17.27 9.52
C ARG A 214 3.29 -16.95 10.37
N VAL A 215 3.34 -15.78 11.00
CA VAL A 215 4.44 -15.43 11.91
C VAL A 215 4.33 -16.31 13.17
N PRO A 216 5.27 -17.24 13.41
CA PRO A 216 5.18 -18.18 14.52
C PRO A 216 5.10 -17.47 15.87
N LEU A 217 4.39 -18.08 16.82
CA LEU A 217 4.23 -17.59 18.20
C LEU A 217 3.61 -16.19 18.33
N SER A 218 3.06 -15.62 17.26
CA SER A 218 2.34 -14.35 17.30
C SER A 218 0.89 -14.51 17.76
N SER A 219 0.30 -13.43 18.30
CA SER A 219 -1.14 -13.35 18.58
C SER A 219 -1.98 -13.59 17.32
N ALA A 220 -1.53 -13.07 16.17
CA ALA A 220 -2.16 -13.29 14.87
C ALA A 220 -2.23 -14.77 14.47
N ALA A 221 -1.13 -15.51 14.65
CA ALA A 221 -1.11 -16.95 14.38
C ALA A 221 -2.03 -17.72 15.34
N SER A 222 -2.04 -17.34 16.61
CA SER A 222 -2.94 -17.95 17.61
C SER A 222 -4.42 -17.69 17.29
N LEU A 223 -4.74 -16.47 16.87
CA LEU A 223 -6.10 -16.07 16.48
C LEU A 223 -6.60 -16.89 15.29
N ALA A 224 -5.81 -16.99 14.22
CA ALA A 224 -6.18 -17.74 13.02
C ALA A 224 -6.16 -19.27 13.19
N LYS A 225 -5.41 -19.81 14.17
CA LYS A 225 -5.43 -21.23 14.50
C LYS A 225 -6.71 -21.65 15.24
N ARG A 226 -7.30 -20.72 16.00
CA ARG A 226 -8.46 -20.97 16.86
C ARG A 226 -9.79 -20.55 16.24
N ASN A 227 -9.79 -19.80 15.15
CA ASN A 227 -10.99 -19.19 14.57
C ASN A 227 -10.96 -19.22 13.03
N ARG A 228 -12.14 -19.08 12.43
CA ARG A 228 -12.31 -18.76 11.00
C ARG A 228 -12.57 -17.26 10.86
N LEU A 229 -11.54 -16.53 10.46
CA LEU A 229 -11.59 -15.08 10.25
C LEU A 229 -12.24 -14.78 8.90
N ARG A 230 -13.36 -14.06 8.88
CA ARG A 230 -14.13 -13.76 7.66
C ARG A 230 -14.24 -12.27 7.40
N ALA A 231 -13.61 -11.82 6.31
CA ALA A 231 -13.72 -10.43 5.87
C ALA A 231 -15.02 -10.22 5.11
N THR A 232 -16.01 -9.59 5.74
CA THR A 232 -17.38 -9.48 5.23
C THR A 232 -17.47 -8.64 3.95
N ASP A 233 -16.63 -7.62 3.81
CA ASP A 233 -16.54 -6.66 2.70
C ASP A 233 -15.58 -7.08 1.57
N ALA A 234 -14.71 -8.05 1.82
CA ALA A 234 -13.73 -8.54 0.85
C ALA A 234 -13.94 -10.02 0.48
N ARG A 235 -14.79 -10.72 1.22
CA ARG A 235 -15.21 -12.12 1.02
C ARG A 235 -14.06 -13.11 1.01
N TRP A 236 -13.05 -12.90 1.86
CA TRP A 236 -12.00 -13.90 2.10
C TRP A 236 -12.12 -14.50 3.51
N GLN A 237 -11.67 -15.75 3.65
CA GLN A 237 -11.58 -16.44 4.94
C GLN A 237 -10.16 -16.95 5.20
N ILE A 238 -9.69 -16.81 6.44
CA ILE A 238 -8.45 -17.43 6.92
C ILE A 238 -8.76 -18.28 8.15
N GLY A 239 -8.15 -19.46 8.21
CA GLY A 239 -8.47 -20.48 9.20
C GLY A 239 -9.59 -21.40 8.72
N ASP A 240 -9.59 -22.62 9.26
CA ASP A 240 -10.50 -23.72 8.90
C ASP A 240 -11.22 -24.31 10.11
N LYS A 241 -10.88 -23.88 11.33
CA LYS A 241 -11.37 -24.44 12.61
C LYS A 241 -11.88 -23.35 13.55
N GLY A 242 -12.70 -23.76 14.51
CA GLY A 242 -13.22 -22.90 15.58
C GLY A 242 -14.41 -22.03 15.18
N PRO A 243 -14.84 -21.10 16.05
CA PRO A 243 -15.93 -20.18 15.75
C PRO A 243 -15.56 -19.22 14.61
N VAL A 244 -16.58 -18.61 14.02
CA VAL A 244 -16.39 -17.54 13.04
C VAL A 244 -16.10 -16.26 13.81
N VAL A 245 -15.16 -15.45 13.31
CA VAL A 245 -14.99 -14.07 13.76
C VAL A 245 -15.13 -13.19 12.52
N GLU A 246 -16.10 -12.29 12.53
CA GLU A 246 -16.42 -11.45 11.39
C GLU A 246 -15.94 -10.01 11.60
N GLY A 247 -15.74 -9.32 10.47
CA GLY A 247 -15.36 -7.92 10.42
C GLY A 247 -15.01 -7.53 8.99
N THR A 248 -14.80 -6.25 8.75
CA THR A 248 -14.24 -5.80 7.48
C THR A 248 -12.79 -6.26 7.33
N ALA A 249 -12.28 -6.27 6.10
CA ALA A 249 -10.88 -6.54 5.81
C ALA A 249 -9.96 -5.57 6.54
N ALA A 250 -10.39 -4.30 6.71
CA ALA A 250 -9.66 -3.31 7.46
C ALA A 250 -9.54 -3.71 8.94
N GLN A 251 -10.66 -3.98 9.62
CA GLN A 251 -10.67 -4.40 11.02
C GLN A 251 -9.86 -5.69 11.23
N LEU A 252 -10.06 -6.72 10.42
CA LEU A 252 -9.33 -7.98 10.56
C LEU A 252 -7.83 -7.81 10.32
N VAL A 253 -7.41 -7.06 9.30
CA VAL A 253 -5.99 -6.76 9.07
C VAL A 253 -5.43 -6.01 10.26
N LEU A 254 -6.04 -4.90 10.69
CA LEU A 254 -5.53 -4.12 11.80
C LEU A 254 -5.45 -4.92 13.11
N LYS A 255 -6.43 -5.79 13.41
CA LYS A 255 -6.38 -6.72 14.55
C LYS A 255 -5.16 -7.64 14.48
N LEU A 256 -4.86 -8.22 13.32
CA LEU A 256 -3.70 -9.10 13.11
C LEU A 256 -2.36 -8.35 13.27
N PHE A 257 -2.35 -7.05 13.01
CA PHE A 257 -1.18 -6.18 13.25
C PHE A 257 -1.18 -5.54 14.65
N GLY A 258 -2.06 -5.98 15.55
CA GLY A 258 -2.05 -5.61 16.96
C GLY A 258 -2.77 -4.29 17.28
N ARG A 259 -3.51 -3.71 16.34
CA ARG A 259 -4.31 -2.51 16.61
C ARG A 259 -5.57 -2.85 17.41
N SER A 260 -5.97 -1.91 18.25
CA SER A 260 -7.25 -1.99 18.94
C SER A 260 -8.40 -1.66 17.98
N VAL A 261 -9.16 -2.70 17.64
CA VAL A 261 -10.36 -2.64 16.81
C VAL A 261 -11.40 -3.60 17.37
N GLN A 262 -12.67 -3.20 17.29
CA GLN A 262 -13.81 -4.04 17.63
C GLN A 262 -14.14 -4.94 16.43
N LEU A 263 -14.32 -6.23 16.70
CA LEU A 263 -14.78 -7.24 15.76
C LEU A 263 -16.14 -7.75 16.24
N ASP A 264 -16.91 -8.30 15.31
CA ASP A 264 -18.19 -8.93 15.62
C ASP A 264 -17.96 -10.43 15.87
N ASP A 265 -18.47 -10.93 16.99
CA ASP A 265 -18.41 -12.34 17.40
C ASP A 265 -19.59 -13.15 16.83
#